data_AF-A0AAD0E7T1-F1
#
_entry.id   AF-A0AAD0E7T1-F1
#
_cell.length_a   1.000
_cell.length_b   1.000
_cell.length_c   1.000
_cell.angle_alpha   90.00
_cell.angle_beta   90.00
_cell.angle_gamma   90.00
#
_symmetry.space_group_name_H-M   'P 1'
#
loop_
_entity.id
_entity.type
_entity.pdbx_description
1 polymer ?
#
loop_
_entity_poly.entity_id
_entity_poly.type
_entity_poly.pdbx_seq_one_letter_code
_entity_poly.pdbx_strand_id
1 'polypeptide(L)'
;MKQILVALFLFSSIYSFGQNAKTVKVFENALVNFSEKGEAPADVIRLQSGRLLVKKIHIPEYRKGTDVSVEITIRSNGDPWDKSGSCFVFKNEDLINVINVAQGSKQLPNESGTDNNYHGIKAVSSYDLPVEILRFMTPFGVGHFSDEQKYPNMKYGRPVSVPKWEDKVVWQQDVSQLESLLTGTFYIGIWIDTWTDKGYLADVSLTYSGRPRPKKVVTPLVNTIYYVNGQKIPDLFAKTTLKHDITLKKDVKNAELYYITTGHGGHSGGDEFIKIKNSVFFNSKKVIDFIPWRDDCAAFRRFNPSSGVWTRKDTAFAYNENYERVKKAVEERLASSDLSRSNWCPGSAVVPENVSLGTLKKGKHTIEIVIPATANTGDQQNHWLVSSYLVSDK
;
A
#
# COMPACT_ATOMS: atom_id res chain seq x y z
N MET A 1 -38.59 -58.11 -7.24
CA MET A 1 -37.46 -57.80 -6.32
C MET A 1 -36.28 -57.27 -7.11
N LYS A 2 -35.95 -55.98 -6.94
CA LYS A 2 -34.59 -55.40 -7.00
C LYS A 2 -34.76 -53.87 -6.98
N GLN A 3 -34.78 -53.30 -5.78
CA GLN A 3 -34.55 -51.87 -5.60
C GLN A 3 -33.04 -51.62 -5.71
N ILE A 4 -32.64 -50.76 -6.64
CA ILE A 4 -31.27 -50.30 -6.80
C ILE A 4 -31.10 -49.09 -5.87
N LEU A 5 -30.30 -49.26 -4.82
CA LEU A 5 -29.91 -48.18 -3.93
C LEU A 5 -28.73 -47.43 -4.57
N VAL A 6 -28.98 -46.23 -5.10
CA VAL A 6 -27.91 -45.32 -5.54
C VAL A 6 -27.42 -44.55 -4.33
N ALA A 7 -26.25 -44.92 -3.81
CA ALA A 7 -25.58 -44.18 -2.75
C ALA A 7 -24.94 -42.91 -3.33
N LEU A 8 -25.51 -41.74 -3.00
CA LEU A 8 -24.86 -40.45 -3.22
C LEU A 8 -23.68 -40.33 -2.24
N PHE A 9 -22.45 -40.40 -2.76
CA PHE A 9 -21.27 -40.00 -2.00
C PHE A 9 -21.23 -38.47 -1.91
N LEU A 10 -21.66 -37.93 -0.77
CA LEU A 10 -21.34 -36.57 -0.35
C LEU A 10 -19.82 -36.49 -0.13
N PHE A 11 -19.10 -35.87 -1.06
CA PHE A 11 -17.72 -35.43 -0.84
C PHE A 11 -17.74 -34.36 0.25
N SER A 12 -17.54 -34.75 1.51
CA SER A 12 -17.16 -33.82 2.56
C SER A 12 -15.79 -33.25 2.19
N SER A 13 -15.72 -31.96 1.91
CA SER A 13 -14.46 -31.23 1.73
C SER A 13 -13.64 -31.36 3.02
N ILE A 14 -12.68 -32.27 3.01
CA ILE A 14 -11.69 -32.38 4.09
C ILE A 14 -10.85 -31.12 4.03
N TYR A 15 -11.11 -30.17 4.94
CA TYR A 15 -10.23 -29.02 5.14
C TYR A 15 -8.87 -29.55 5.58
N SER A 16 -7.90 -29.54 4.67
CA SER A 16 -6.52 -29.90 4.98
C SER A 16 -5.90 -28.79 5.82
N PHE A 17 -5.36 -29.13 6.99
CA PHE A 17 -4.66 -28.20 7.87
C PHE A 17 -3.16 -28.23 7.56
N GLY A 18 -2.57 -27.04 7.39
CA GLY A 18 -1.12 -26.89 7.23
C GLY A 18 -0.46 -26.46 8.55
N GLN A 19 0.70 -27.03 8.89
CA GLN A 19 1.60 -26.44 9.89
C GLN A 19 3.05 -26.35 9.38
N ASN A 20 3.28 -26.76 8.13
CA ASN A 20 4.60 -26.70 7.50
C ASN A 20 4.86 -25.31 6.94
N ALA A 21 6.13 -24.90 6.94
CA ALA A 21 6.54 -23.69 6.24
C ALA A 21 6.17 -23.75 4.77
N LYS A 22 5.80 -22.61 4.18
CA LYS A 22 5.39 -22.50 2.78
C LYS A 22 5.75 -21.13 2.24
N THR A 23 6.26 -21.07 1.02
CA THR A 23 6.38 -19.82 0.26
C THR A 23 5.51 -19.93 -0.98
N VAL A 24 4.75 -18.87 -1.27
CA VAL A 24 3.87 -18.77 -2.43
C VAL A 24 4.24 -17.52 -3.19
N LYS A 25 4.67 -17.71 -4.44
CA LYS A 25 4.84 -16.62 -5.40
C LYS A 25 3.46 -16.28 -5.96
N VAL A 26 2.99 -15.08 -5.67
CA VAL A 26 1.69 -14.58 -6.08
C VAL A 26 1.81 -14.01 -7.49
N PHE A 27 2.72 -13.05 -7.66
CA PHE A 27 3.05 -12.41 -8.94
C PHE A 27 4.54 -12.61 -9.22
N GLU A 28 4.87 -12.88 -10.48
CA GLU A 28 6.25 -12.99 -10.98
C GLU A 28 6.36 -12.23 -12.29
N ASN A 29 7.21 -11.20 -12.31
CA ASN A 29 7.39 -10.25 -13.41
C ASN A 29 6.06 -9.75 -13.99
N ALA A 30 5.07 -9.51 -13.12
CA ALA A 30 3.74 -9.13 -13.54
C ALA A 30 3.73 -7.67 -14.01
N LEU A 31 3.26 -7.42 -15.23
CA LEU A 31 3.19 -6.09 -15.81
C LEU A 31 2.01 -5.30 -15.23
N VAL A 32 2.32 -4.23 -14.50
CA VAL A 32 1.36 -3.23 -14.01
C VAL A 32 1.55 -1.95 -14.81
N ASN A 33 0.62 -1.63 -15.70
CA ASN A 33 0.71 -0.51 -16.64
C ASN A 33 -0.67 0.10 -16.92
N PHE A 34 -0.73 1.13 -17.77
CA PHE A 34 -1.97 1.70 -18.26
C PHE A 34 -2.06 1.52 -19.78
N SER A 35 -2.75 0.47 -20.20
CA SER A 35 -2.97 0.12 -21.60
C SER A 35 -4.15 -0.84 -21.74
N GLU A 36 -4.89 -0.73 -22.82
CA GLU A 36 -5.87 -1.76 -23.22
C GLU A 36 -5.16 -3.06 -23.65
N LYS A 37 -3.90 -2.96 -24.07
CA LYS A 37 -3.04 -4.06 -24.48
C LYS A 37 -2.15 -4.48 -23.31
N GLY A 38 -2.29 -5.74 -22.89
CA GLY A 38 -1.41 -6.35 -21.89
C GLY A 38 -1.77 -7.81 -21.70
N GLU A 39 -0.76 -8.67 -21.69
CA GLU A 39 -0.92 -10.07 -21.35
C GLU A 39 -0.72 -10.24 -19.84
N ALA A 40 -1.61 -10.98 -19.21
CA ALA A 40 -1.46 -11.46 -17.84
C ALA A 40 -1.54 -12.99 -17.88
N PRO A 41 -0.85 -13.69 -16.95
CA PRO A 41 -1.07 -15.13 -16.78
C PRO A 41 -2.56 -15.44 -16.60
N ALA A 42 -3.01 -16.62 -17.06
CA ALA A 42 -4.43 -16.98 -17.07
C ALA A 42 -5.11 -16.96 -15.69
N ASP A 43 -4.33 -17.05 -14.60
CA ASP A 43 -4.79 -17.02 -13.22
C ASP A 43 -4.74 -15.60 -12.59
N VAL A 44 -4.38 -14.57 -13.36
CA VAL A 44 -4.32 -13.17 -12.93
C VAL A 44 -5.44 -12.36 -13.60
N ILE A 45 -6.26 -11.71 -12.78
CA ILE A 45 -7.31 -10.80 -13.23
C ILE A 45 -6.68 -9.41 -13.39
N ARG A 46 -6.62 -8.94 -14.64
CA ARG A 46 -6.14 -7.61 -15.01
C ARG A 46 -7.30 -6.62 -15.11
N LEU A 47 -7.27 -5.56 -14.31
CA LEU A 47 -8.35 -4.57 -14.16
C LEU A 47 -7.80 -3.15 -14.36
N GLN A 48 -8.71 -2.17 -14.56
CA GLN A 48 -8.35 -0.74 -14.64
C GLN A 48 -7.27 -0.46 -15.70
N SER A 49 -7.44 -1.04 -16.87
CA SER A 49 -6.46 -0.97 -17.98
C SER A 49 -5.04 -1.41 -17.57
N GLY A 50 -4.91 -2.32 -16.60
CA GLY A 50 -3.63 -2.89 -16.16
C GLY A 50 -3.06 -2.32 -14.88
N ARG A 51 -3.64 -1.24 -14.35
CA ARG A 51 -3.16 -0.57 -13.13
C ARG A 51 -3.41 -1.40 -11.88
N LEU A 52 -4.36 -2.33 -11.96
CA LEU A 52 -4.76 -3.23 -10.89
C LEU A 52 -4.67 -4.68 -11.36
N LEU A 53 -3.86 -5.49 -10.68
CA LEU A 53 -3.83 -6.93 -10.85
C LEU A 53 -4.38 -7.60 -9.59
N VAL A 54 -5.19 -8.64 -9.76
CA VAL A 54 -5.76 -9.42 -8.65
C VAL A 54 -5.60 -10.91 -8.94
N LYS A 55 -5.22 -11.69 -7.93
CA LYS A 55 -5.08 -13.14 -8.03
C LYS A 55 -5.82 -13.83 -6.88
N LYS A 56 -6.58 -14.87 -7.22
CA LYS A 56 -7.22 -15.75 -6.23
C LYS A 56 -6.20 -16.77 -5.75
N ILE A 57 -6.03 -16.89 -4.44
CA ILE A 57 -5.06 -17.78 -3.81
C ILE A 57 -5.78 -18.67 -2.80
N HIS A 58 -5.33 -19.92 -2.69
CA HIS A 58 -5.73 -20.83 -1.62
C HIS A 58 -4.51 -21.28 -0.81
N ILE A 59 -4.54 -21.01 0.49
CA ILE A 59 -3.53 -21.44 1.46
C ILE A 59 -4.24 -22.27 2.54
N PRO A 60 -3.75 -23.48 2.87
CA PRO A 60 -4.29 -24.25 3.97
C PRO A 60 -4.33 -23.42 5.26
N GLU A 61 -5.40 -23.56 6.04
CA GLU A 61 -5.45 -22.87 7.33
C GLU A 61 -4.45 -23.47 8.32
N TYR A 62 -3.69 -22.60 8.98
CA TYR A 62 -2.82 -22.98 10.09
C TYR A 62 -3.67 -23.08 11.36
N ARG A 63 -3.84 -24.31 11.87
CA ARG A 63 -4.71 -24.58 13.03
C ARG A 63 -4.28 -23.79 14.26
N LYS A 64 -2.97 -23.69 14.49
CA LYS A 64 -2.37 -22.94 15.59
C LYS A 64 -1.91 -21.53 15.17
N GLY A 65 -2.38 -21.03 14.03
CA GLY A 65 -1.86 -19.83 13.36
C GLY A 65 -0.39 -19.98 12.92
N THR A 66 0.14 -18.94 12.28
CA THR A 66 1.52 -18.87 11.80
C THR A 66 1.99 -17.42 11.67
N ASP A 67 3.29 -17.22 11.56
CA ASP A 67 3.81 -15.96 11.01
C ASP A 67 3.62 -15.92 9.50
N VAL A 68 3.42 -14.70 8.99
CA VAL A 68 3.31 -14.40 7.57
C VAL A 68 4.21 -13.21 7.26
N SER A 69 5.06 -13.32 6.26
CA SER A 69 5.82 -12.19 5.71
C SER A 69 5.49 -11.99 4.24
N VAL A 70 5.36 -10.74 3.82
CA VAL A 70 5.26 -10.37 2.41
C VAL A 70 6.64 -9.90 1.92
N GLU A 71 6.99 -10.26 0.70
CA GLU A 71 8.10 -9.67 -0.05
C GLU A 71 7.54 -9.11 -1.36
N ILE A 72 7.85 -7.85 -1.65
CA ILE A 72 7.44 -7.17 -2.88
C ILE A 72 8.68 -6.60 -3.56
N THR A 73 8.85 -6.90 -4.85
CA THR A 73 9.89 -6.32 -5.69
C THR A 73 9.25 -5.51 -6.81
N ILE A 74 9.75 -4.29 -7.04
CA ILE A 74 9.31 -3.44 -8.14
C ILE A 74 10.51 -3.04 -9.01
N ARG A 75 10.27 -3.03 -10.33
CA ARG A 75 11.15 -2.47 -11.36
C ARG A 75 10.30 -1.58 -12.26
N SER A 76 10.79 -0.39 -12.59
CA SER A 76 10.23 0.34 -13.74
C SER A 76 10.44 -0.50 -14.99
N ASN A 77 9.44 -0.51 -15.86
CA ASN A 77 9.53 -1.05 -17.22
C ASN A 77 9.60 0.08 -18.27
N GLY A 78 9.70 1.33 -17.82
CA GLY A 78 9.74 2.53 -18.64
C GLY A 78 8.98 3.72 -18.04
N ASP A 79 8.18 3.52 -16.99
CA ASP A 79 7.57 4.61 -16.23
C ASP A 79 8.64 5.32 -15.37
N PRO A 80 8.91 6.62 -15.56
CA PRO A 80 10.01 7.32 -14.89
C PRO A 80 9.63 7.93 -13.55
N TRP A 81 8.37 7.84 -13.12
CA TRP A 81 7.81 8.59 -12.00
C TRP A 81 7.83 7.81 -10.68
N ASP A 82 7.57 8.51 -9.58
CA ASP A 82 7.40 7.98 -8.23
C ASP A 82 5.92 7.78 -7.90
N LYS A 83 5.33 6.71 -8.41
CA LYS A 83 3.91 6.39 -8.24
C LYS A 83 3.59 5.74 -6.90
N SER A 84 2.41 6.08 -6.38
CA SER A 84 1.77 5.37 -5.27
C SER A 84 1.45 3.93 -5.65
N GLY A 85 1.63 3.03 -4.69
CA GLY A 85 1.27 1.62 -4.84
C GLY A 85 0.73 0.99 -3.57
N SER A 86 -0.10 -0.03 -3.76
CA SER A 86 -0.73 -0.78 -2.68
C SER A 86 -0.81 -2.26 -3.03
N CYS A 87 -0.33 -3.09 -2.11
CA CYS A 87 -0.65 -4.51 -2.08
C CYS A 87 -1.70 -4.77 -1.01
N PHE A 88 -2.79 -5.44 -1.37
CA PHE A 88 -3.97 -5.54 -0.52
C PHE A 88 -4.64 -6.92 -0.60
N VAL A 89 -5.53 -7.21 0.36
CA VAL A 89 -6.30 -8.45 0.45
C VAL A 89 -7.77 -8.20 0.69
N PHE A 90 -8.61 -9.10 0.15
CA PHE A 90 -10.04 -9.22 0.44
C PHE A 90 -10.46 -10.71 0.25
N LYS A 91 -11.62 -11.15 0.76
CA LYS A 91 -11.98 -12.59 0.80
C LYS A 91 -13.39 -12.92 0.31
N ASN A 92 -14.35 -12.03 0.51
CA ASN A 92 -15.77 -12.33 0.40
C ASN A 92 -16.28 -12.10 -1.04
N GLU A 93 -16.43 -13.19 -1.78
CA GLU A 93 -16.93 -13.20 -3.16
C GLU A 93 -18.41 -12.84 -3.26
N ASP A 94 -19.17 -13.06 -2.19
CA ASP A 94 -20.62 -12.82 -2.15
C ASP A 94 -20.95 -11.32 -1.97
N LEU A 95 -19.98 -10.53 -1.52
CA LEU A 95 -20.11 -9.08 -1.36
C LEU A 95 -19.66 -8.31 -2.61
N ILE A 96 -20.06 -7.04 -2.68
CA ILE A 96 -19.46 -6.09 -3.62
C ILE A 96 -17.95 -6.04 -3.31
N ASN A 97 -17.10 -6.07 -4.33
CA ASN A 97 -15.65 -6.05 -4.18
C ASN A 97 -14.98 -5.38 -5.39
N VAL A 98 -13.66 -5.20 -5.33
CA VAL A 98 -12.93 -4.48 -6.38
C VAL A 98 -13.02 -5.14 -7.76
N ILE A 99 -13.19 -6.47 -7.85
CA ILE A 99 -13.29 -7.17 -9.14
C ILE A 99 -14.62 -6.80 -9.82
N ASN A 100 -15.74 -7.00 -9.12
CA ASN A 100 -17.05 -6.78 -9.72
C ASN A 100 -17.34 -5.30 -9.98
N VAL A 101 -16.81 -4.38 -9.17
CA VAL A 101 -16.87 -2.94 -9.45
C VAL A 101 -16.01 -2.56 -10.65
N ALA A 102 -14.77 -3.06 -10.75
CA ALA A 102 -13.90 -2.74 -11.88
C ALA A 102 -14.42 -3.28 -13.21
N GLN A 103 -15.14 -4.41 -13.18
CA GLN A 103 -15.81 -5.00 -14.35
C GLN A 103 -17.15 -4.32 -14.70
N GLY A 104 -17.63 -3.39 -13.86
CA GLY A 104 -18.89 -2.68 -14.05
C GLY A 104 -20.14 -3.49 -13.74
N SER A 105 -20.02 -4.68 -13.15
CA SER A 105 -21.19 -5.53 -12.79
C SER A 105 -21.82 -5.14 -11.45
N LYS A 106 -21.09 -4.38 -10.63
CA LYS A 106 -21.57 -3.77 -9.38
C LYS A 106 -21.09 -2.31 -9.26
N GLN A 107 -21.73 -1.54 -8.40
CA GLN A 107 -21.31 -0.20 -8.03
C GLN A 107 -20.90 -0.17 -6.55
N LEU A 108 -20.03 0.78 -6.18
CA LEU A 108 -19.68 0.99 -4.78
C LEU A 108 -20.92 1.44 -3.99
N PRO A 109 -21.16 0.91 -2.78
CA PRO A 109 -22.33 1.30 -2.00
C PRO A 109 -22.27 2.78 -1.60
N ASN A 110 -23.39 3.49 -1.65
CA ASN A 110 -23.43 4.91 -1.29
C ASN A 110 -23.00 5.14 0.16
N GLU A 111 -23.44 4.25 1.06
CA GLU A 111 -23.13 4.27 2.49
C GLU A 111 -21.65 4.04 2.83
N SER A 112 -20.87 3.53 1.87
CA SER A 112 -19.42 3.33 2.04
C SER A 112 -18.60 4.62 1.84
N GLY A 113 -19.26 5.76 1.60
CA GLY A 113 -18.64 7.06 1.41
C GLY A 113 -18.86 8.07 2.55
N THR A 114 -18.51 9.32 2.29
CA THR A 114 -18.76 10.49 3.17
C THR A 114 -19.46 11.57 2.35
N ASP A 115 -20.50 12.18 2.91
CA ASP A 115 -21.26 13.28 2.28
C ASP A 115 -21.78 12.92 0.87
N ASN A 116 -22.30 11.69 0.71
CA ASN A 116 -22.72 11.13 -0.59
C ASN A 116 -21.62 11.23 -1.68
N ASN A 117 -20.37 11.20 -1.26
CA ASN A 117 -19.19 11.29 -2.11
C ASN A 117 -18.10 10.32 -1.59
N TYR A 118 -16.99 10.20 -2.32
CA TYR A 118 -15.86 9.32 -1.96
C TYR A 118 -16.32 7.89 -1.59
N HIS A 119 -17.13 7.27 -2.45
CA HIS A 119 -17.63 5.91 -2.20
C HIS A 119 -16.49 4.89 -2.13
N GLY A 120 -16.72 3.78 -1.43
CA GLY A 120 -15.77 2.68 -1.29
C GLY A 120 -14.69 2.88 -0.25
N ILE A 121 -14.79 3.89 0.63
CA ILE A 121 -13.75 4.22 1.61
C ILE A 121 -14.02 3.73 3.03
N LYS A 122 -15.23 3.26 3.33
CA LYS A 122 -15.65 2.75 4.65
C LYS A 122 -16.11 1.30 4.55
N ALA A 123 -15.83 0.52 5.59
CA ALA A 123 -16.31 -0.86 5.68
C ALA A 123 -17.82 -0.86 5.90
N VAL A 124 -18.57 -1.62 5.10
CA VAL A 124 -20.02 -1.77 5.23
C VAL A 124 -20.41 -3.20 4.95
N SER A 125 -21.58 -3.66 5.43
CA SER A 125 -21.96 -5.07 5.34
C SER A 125 -22.12 -5.59 3.90
N SER A 126 -22.30 -4.70 2.93
CA SER A 126 -22.50 -4.99 1.51
C SER A 126 -21.20 -5.00 0.69
N TYR A 127 -20.08 -4.52 1.25
CA TYR A 127 -18.81 -4.32 0.53
C TYR A 127 -17.62 -4.88 1.28
N ASP A 128 -16.84 -5.72 0.60
CA ASP A 128 -15.58 -6.26 1.11
C ASP A 128 -14.45 -5.24 0.88
N LEU A 129 -14.28 -4.34 1.85
CA LEU A 129 -13.29 -3.27 1.80
C LEU A 129 -11.86 -3.85 1.77
N PRO A 130 -11.04 -3.49 0.77
CA PRO A 130 -9.64 -3.90 0.70
C PRO A 130 -8.83 -3.52 1.95
N VAL A 131 -8.14 -4.49 2.54
CA VAL A 131 -7.16 -4.27 3.62
C VAL A 131 -5.76 -4.24 3.02
N GLU A 132 -5.02 -3.15 3.26
CA GLU A 132 -3.63 -3.06 2.81
C GLU A 132 -2.73 -4.02 3.58
N ILE A 133 -1.99 -4.83 2.83
CA ILE A 133 -0.88 -5.66 3.31
C ILE A 133 0.37 -4.78 3.44
N LEU A 134 0.67 -4.01 2.38
CA LEU A 134 1.82 -3.14 2.32
C LEU A 134 1.53 -1.97 1.36
N ARG A 135 1.72 -0.75 1.84
CA ARG A 135 1.76 0.44 0.99
C ARG A 135 3.20 0.73 0.60
N PHE A 136 3.41 1.12 -0.66
CA PHE A 136 4.73 1.48 -1.16
C PHE A 136 4.66 2.66 -2.11
N MET A 137 5.82 3.28 -2.32
CA MET A 137 6.03 4.32 -3.31
C MET A 137 7.13 3.85 -4.24
N THR A 138 6.79 3.70 -5.52
CA THR A 138 7.78 3.34 -6.52
C THR A 138 8.87 4.41 -6.57
N PRO A 139 10.14 4.04 -6.76
CA PRO A 139 11.19 5.00 -7.00
C PRO A 139 11.13 5.49 -8.45
N PHE A 140 11.79 6.62 -8.73
CA PHE A 140 11.94 7.16 -10.07
C PHE A 140 12.77 6.22 -10.98
N GLY A 141 12.08 5.37 -11.75
CA GLY A 141 12.65 4.71 -12.92
C GLY A 141 13.64 3.56 -12.65
N VAL A 142 13.69 3.02 -11.43
CA VAL A 142 14.61 1.94 -11.05
C VAL A 142 14.53 0.75 -12.00
N GLY A 143 15.66 0.14 -12.34
CA GLY A 143 15.73 -0.95 -13.30
C GLY A 143 15.83 -0.41 -14.72
N HIS A 144 14.71 -0.02 -15.33
CA HIS A 144 14.70 0.45 -16.72
C HIS A 144 15.72 1.56 -16.98
N PHE A 145 15.76 2.60 -16.13
CA PHE A 145 16.69 3.72 -16.27
C PHE A 145 17.99 3.53 -15.47
N SER A 146 18.19 2.39 -14.81
CA SER A 146 19.44 2.08 -14.09
C SER A 146 20.57 1.65 -15.03
N ASP A 147 20.24 1.20 -16.25
CA ASP A 147 21.20 0.83 -17.28
C ASP A 147 21.84 2.09 -17.91
N GLU A 148 23.02 2.49 -17.43
CA GLU A 148 23.77 3.63 -17.95
C GLU A 148 24.41 3.38 -19.33
N GLN A 149 24.44 2.14 -19.85
CA GLN A 149 24.86 1.89 -21.23
C GLN A 149 23.74 2.25 -22.19
N LYS A 150 22.51 1.84 -21.87
CA LYS A 150 21.31 2.16 -22.64
C LYS A 150 20.86 3.61 -22.45
N TYR A 151 21.00 4.15 -21.24
CA TYR A 151 20.62 5.52 -20.86
C TYR A 151 21.81 6.30 -20.29
N PRO A 152 22.81 6.67 -21.13
CA PRO A 152 24.07 7.27 -20.68
C PRO A 152 23.90 8.62 -19.98
N ASN A 153 22.77 9.29 -20.15
CA ASN A 153 22.49 10.56 -19.46
C ASN A 153 22.14 10.38 -17.98
N MET A 154 21.71 9.19 -17.54
CA MET A 154 21.36 8.94 -16.14
C MET A 154 22.57 9.09 -15.20
N LYS A 155 23.79 8.90 -15.72
CA LYS A 155 25.03 9.12 -14.95
C LYS A 155 25.19 10.56 -14.47
N TYR A 156 24.63 11.55 -15.17
CA TYR A 156 24.76 12.97 -14.79
C TYR A 156 23.85 13.35 -13.61
N GLY A 157 22.79 12.57 -13.39
CA GLY A 157 21.95 12.66 -12.20
C GLY A 157 22.57 11.95 -10.98
N ARG A 158 23.57 11.08 -11.18
CA ARG A 158 24.17 10.27 -10.12
C ARG A 158 25.19 11.09 -9.31
N PRO A 159 24.97 11.32 -8.01
CA PRO A 159 25.96 12.00 -7.20
C PRO A 159 27.19 11.11 -7.02
N VAL A 160 28.34 11.72 -6.77
CA VAL A 160 29.62 11.01 -6.56
C VAL A 160 29.59 10.05 -5.37
N SER A 161 28.68 10.25 -4.42
CA SER A 161 28.43 9.38 -3.27
C SER A 161 27.65 8.10 -3.61
N VAL A 162 27.10 7.98 -4.83
CA VAL A 162 26.35 6.81 -5.30
C VAL A 162 27.17 6.09 -6.38
N PRO A 163 27.81 4.95 -6.06
CA PRO A 163 28.67 4.25 -7.02
C PRO A 163 27.94 3.68 -8.23
N LYS A 164 26.68 3.24 -8.05
CA LYS A 164 25.82 2.68 -9.09
C LYS A 164 24.33 2.89 -8.75
N TRP A 165 23.48 2.84 -9.77
CA TRP A 165 22.04 2.67 -9.58
C TRP A 165 21.70 1.21 -9.24
N GLU A 166 20.66 1.02 -8.44
CA GLU A 166 20.11 -0.31 -8.18
C GLU A 166 19.16 -0.72 -9.31
N ASP A 167 19.06 -2.01 -9.62
CA ASP A 167 18.24 -2.52 -10.73
C ASP A 167 16.77 -2.76 -10.33
N LYS A 168 16.49 -2.72 -9.03
CA LYS A 168 15.17 -2.97 -8.44
C LYS A 168 15.09 -2.41 -7.04
N VAL A 169 13.87 -2.25 -6.55
CA VAL A 169 13.61 -2.04 -5.13
C VAL A 169 12.89 -3.27 -4.56
N VAL A 170 13.23 -3.67 -3.33
CA VAL A 170 12.65 -4.83 -2.64
C VAL A 170 12.25 -4.39 -1.23
N TRP A 171 11.03 -4.75 -0.83
CA TRP A 171 10.54 -4.56 0.53
C TRP A 171 10.12 -5.91 1.11
N GLN A 172 10.48 -6.15 2.36
CA GLN A 172 10.03 -7.32 3.12
C GLN A 172 9.43 -6.84 4.44
N GLN A 173 8.25 -7.36 4.79
CA GLN A 173 7.53 -6.95 6.00
C GLN A 173 6.83 -8.13 6.66
N ASP A 174 6.92 -8.21 8.00
CA ASP A 174 6.06 -9.08 8.82
C ASP A 174 4.62 -8.53 8.77
N VAL A 175 3.71 -9.38 8.30
CA VAL A 175 2.28 -9.10 8.17
C VAL A 175 1.44 -10.16 8.90
N SER A 176 2.02 -10.79 9.93
CA SER A 176 1.39 -11.87 10.69
C SER A 176 0.10 -11.44 11.39
N GLN A 177 -0.06 -10.15 11.68
CA GLN A 177 -1.31 -9.58 12.19
C GLN A 177 -2.48 -9.73 11.20
N LEU A 178 -2.18 -9.94 9.91
CA LEU A 178 -3.14 -10.17 8.83
C LEU A 178 -3.34 -11.65 8.48
N GLU A 179 -2.78 -12.60 9.24
CA GLU A 179 -2.84 -14.04 8.95
C GLU A 179 -4.25 -14.56 8.66
N SER A 180 -5.26 -14.06 9.38
CA SER A 180 -6.65 -14.47 9.17
C SER A 180 -7.20 -14.09 7.79
N LEU A 181 -6.64 -13.05 7.17
CA LEU A 181 -6.98 -12.63 5.81
C LEU A 181 -6.13 -13.33 4.75
N LEU A 182 -4.92 -13.78 5.12
CA LEU A 182 -3.93 -14.39 4.23
C LEU A 182 -3.87 -15.93 4.33
N THR A 183 -4.92 -16.56 4.86
CA THR A 183 -5.10 -18.01 4.91
C THR A 183 -6.52 -18.40 4.47
N GLY A 184 -6.71 -19.67 4.09
CA GLY A 184 -7.89 -20.12 3.39
C GLY A 184 -7.90 -19.64 1.94
N THR A 185 -9.09 -19.44 1.38
CA THR A 185 -9.25 -18.80 0.06
C THR A 185 -9.38 -17.29 0.23
N PHE A 186 -8.59 -16.54 -0.54
CA PHE A 186 -8.60 -15.08 -0.55
C PHE A 186 -8.15 -14.53 -1.91
N TYR A 187 -8.33 -13.23 -2.10
CA TYR A 187 -7.82 -12.48 -3.23
C TYR A 187 -6.75 -11.52 -2.76
N ILE A 188 -5.63 -11.52 -3.45
CA ILE A 188 -4.54 -10.57 -3.22
C ILE A 188 -4.37 -9.73 -4.48
N GLY A 189 -4.26 -8.41 -4.29
CA GLY A 189 -4.10 -7.45 -5.37
C GLY A 189 -2.82 -6.65 -5.25
N ILE A 190 -2.34 -6.16 -6.39
CA ILE A 190 -1.34 -5.10 -6.47
C ILE A 190 -1.84 -4.00 -7.39
N TRP A 191 -1.78 -2.77 -6.91
CA TRP A 191 -2.18 -1.56 -7.60
C TRP A 191 -1.03 -0.57 -7.64
N ILE A 192 -0.82 0.08 -8.78
CA ILE A 192 0.12 1.20 -8.94
C ILE A 192 -0.59 2.31 -9.73
N ASP A 193 -0.44 3.57 -9.29
CA ASP A 193 -0.99 4.75 -9.97
C ASP A 193 -0.22 5.13 -11.26
N THR A 194 0.08 4.15 -12.10
CA THR A 194 0.75 4.34 -13.39
C THR A 194 -0.24 4.76 -14.47
N TRP A 195 0.17 5.70 -15.31
CA TRP A 195 -0.61 6.16 -16.47
C TRP A 195 0.16 5.97 -17.78
N THR A 196 1.22 5.16 -17.77
CA THR A 196 2.06 4.89 -18.94
C THR A 196 1.80 3.49 -19.48
N ASP A 197 1.95 3.30 -20.80
CA ASP A 197 1.84 1.99 -21.44
C ASP A 197 2.96 1.03 -21.00
N LYS A 198 4.12 1.57 -20.57
CA LYS A 198 5.27 0.80 -20.09
C LYS A 198 5.09 0.31 -18.66
N GLY A 199 4.71 1.19 -17.74
CA GLY A 199 4.45 0.86 -16.35
C GLY A 199 5.65 0.23 -15.63
N TYR A 200 5.34 -0.80 -14.83
CA TYR A 200 6.24 -1.46 -13.89
C TYR A 200 6.12 -2.99 -13.99
N LEU A 201 7.18 -3.69 -13.59
CA LEU A 201 7.14 -5.14 -13.31
C LEU A 201 7.12 -5.36 -11.80
N ALA A 202 6.20 -6.21 -11.34
CA ALA A 202 6.03 -6.52 -9.94
C ALA A 202 6.18 -8.02 -9.64
N ASP A 203 6.94 -8.33 -8.59
CA ASP A 203 6.97 -9.63 -7.94
C ASP A 203 6.34 -9.50 -6.55
N VAL A 204 5.48 -10.46 -6.16
CA VAL A 204 4.90 -10.52 -4.81
C VAL A 204 4.98 -11.96 -4.32
N SER A 205 5.53 -12.16 -3.13
CA SER A 205 5.59 -13.46 -2.47
C SER A 205 5.09 -13.38 -1.03
N LEU A 206 4.41 -14.45 -0.60
CA LEU A 206 4.00 -14.65 0.79
C LEU A 206 4.76 -15.85 1.35
N THR A 207 5.42 -15.67 2.49
CA THR A 207 6.11 -16.74 3.22
C THR A 207 5.45 -16.96 4.56
N TYR A 208 5.14 -18.22 4.85
CA TYR A 208 4.52 -18.71 6.06
C TYR A 208 5.54 -19.56 6.81
N SER A 209 5.83 -19.23 8.06
CA SER A 209 6.87 -19.93 8.83
C SER A 209 6.43 -21.33 9.28
N GLY A 210 5.12 -21.58 9.43
CA GLY A 210 4.59 -22.77 10.09
C GLY A 210 4.81 -22.77 11.60
N ARG A 211 5.41 -21.73 12.19
CA ARG A 211 5.59 -21.61 13.64
C ARG A 211 4.26 -21.26 14.31
N PRO A 212 3.79 -22.01 15.33
CA PRO A 212 2.54 -21.71 16.03
C PRO A 212 2.49 -20.28 16.58
N ARG A 213 1.39 -19.57 16.32
CA ARG A 213 1.15 -18.19 16.78
C ARG A 213 -0.35 -17.94 17.01
N PRO A 214 -0.78 -17.28 18.10
CA PRO A 214 -2.20 -17.02 18.34
C PRO A 214 -2.90 -16.36 17.15
N LYS A 215 -4.02 -16.95 16.70
CA LYS A 215 -4.80 -16.39 15.59
C LYS A 215 -5.43 -15.07 16.00
N LYS A 216 -5.36 -14.10 15.10
CA LYS A 216 -6.00 -12.79 15.24
C LYS A 216 -7.24 -12.72 14.36
N VAL A 217 -8.05 -11.69 14.61
CA VAL A 217 -9.17 -11.28 13.75
C VAL A 217 -8.91 -9.87 13.29
N VAL A 218 -9.05 -9.65 11.98
CA VAL A 218 -8.94 -8.34 11.35
C VAL A 218 -10.33 -7.80 11.07
N THR A 219 -10.60 -6.57 11.50
CA THR A 219 -11.82 -5.82 11.19
C THR A 219 -11.44 -4.59 10.36
N PRO A 220 -11.70 -4.57 9.04
CA PRO A 220 -11.47 -3.41 8.21
C PRO A 220 -12.28 -2.20 8.71
N LEU A 221 -11.72 -1.00 8.67
CA LEU A 221 -12.41 0.23 9.05
C LEU A 221 -12.59 1.15 7.86
N VAL A 222 -11.47 1.61 7.29
CA VAL A 222 -11.44 2.58 6.18
C VAL A 222 -10.28 2.34 5.23
N ASN A 223 -10.45 2.71 3.96
CA ASN A 223 -9.37 2.72 2.95
C ASN A 223 -9.67 3.76 1.86
N THR A 224 -8.92 4.86 1.79
CA THR A 224 -9.15 5.94 0.83
C THR A 224 -8.47 5.73 -0.52
N ILE A 225 -7.78 4.61 -0.72
CA ILE A 225 -7.13 4.32 -2.00
C ILE A 225 -8.18 4.09 -3.09
N TYR A 226 -8.00 4.79 -4.20
CA TYR A 226 -8.89 4.80 -5.35
C TYR A 226 -8.54 3.69 -6.35
N TYR A 227 -8.72 2.44 -5.92
CA TYR A 227 -8.41 1.24 -6.70
C TYR A 227 -9.22 1.12 -8.00
N VAL A 228 -10.49 1.50 -7.98
CA VAL A 228 -11.45 1.19 -9.04
C VAL A 228 -12.32 2.38 -9.44
N ASN A 229 -13.01 2.24 -10.57
CA ASN A 229 -13.97 3.22 -11.08
C ASN A 229 -14.98 3.64 -9.99
N GLY A 230 -15.29 4.94 -9.97
CA GLY A 230 -16.22 5.54 -8.99
C GLY A 230 -15.54 6.06 -7.72
N GLN A 231 -14.28 5.69 -7.45
CA GLN A 231 -13.50 6.31 -6.38
C GLN A 231 -12.83 7.60 -6.87
N LYS A 232 -12.75 8.60 -5.99
CA LYS A 232 -12.09 9.88 -6.26
C LYS A 232 -10.73 9.93 -5.57
N ILE A 233 -9.85 10.78 -6.09
CA ILE A 233 -8.67 11.23 -5.36
C ILE A 233 -9.14 11.77 -3.98
N PRO A 234 -8.59 11.27 -2.85
CA PRO A 234 -9.14 11.52 -1.52
C PRO A 234 -8.68 12.86 -0.94
N ASP A 235 -9.16 13.95 -1.55
CA ASP A 235 -8.98 15.33 -1.05
C ASP A 235 -10.02 15.71 0.02
N LEU A 236 -10.79 14.73 0.52
CA LEU A 236 -11.87 14.91 1.48
C LEU A 236 -11.43 15.61 2.77
N PHE A 237 -10.18 15.40 3.19
CA PHE A 237 -9.63 15.92 4.44
C PHE A 237 -9.47 17.44 4.46
N ALA A 238 -9.42 18.09 3.30
CA ALA A 238 -9.45 19.55 3.21
C ALA A 238 -10.85 20.13 3.45
N LYS A 239 -11.89 19.26 3.42
CA LYS A 239 -13.31 19.64 3.44
C LYS A 239 -14.02 19.15 4.70
N THR A 240 -13.64 17.96 5.19
CA THR A 240 -14.33 17.25 6.27
C THR A 240 -13.40 16.25 6.96
N THR A 241 -13.88 15.62 8.04
CA THR A 241 -13.17 14.52 8.73
C THR A 241 -13.72 13.17 8.28
N LEU A 242 -12.89 12.12 8.32
CA LEU A 242 -13.35 10.77 7.99
C LEU A 242 -13.87 10.07 9.25
N LYS A 243 -15.18 10.08 9.42
CA LYS A 243 -15.88 9.35 10.50
C LYS A 243 -16.47 8.04 10.01
N HIS A 244 -16.32 6.98 10.80
CA HIS A 244 -16.92 5.68 10.54
C HIS A 244 -17.37 4.99 11.83
N ASP A 245 -18.58 4.44 11.80
CA ASP A 245 -19.17 3.68 12.90
C ASP A 245 -19.09 2.18 12.61
N ILE A 246 -18.62 1.41 13.58
CA ILE A 246 -18.60 -0.06 13.54
C ILE A 246 -19.44 -0.64 14.66
N THR A 247 -19.96 -1.86 14.45
CA THR A 247 -20.67 -2.62 15.48
C THR A 247 -19.98 -3.94 15.74
N LEU A 248 -19.45 -4.11 16.94
CA LEU A 248 -18.85 -5.37 17.38
C LEU A 248 -19.95 -6.32 17.88
N LYS A 249 -19.97 -7.54 17.35
CA LYS A 249 -20.98 -8.57 17.70
C LYS A 249 -20.74 -9.20 19.09
N LYS A 250 -19.51 -9.10 19.61
CA LYS A 250 -19.05 -9.61 20.90
C LYS A 250 -17.97 -8.69 21.47
N ASP A 251 -17.69 -8.83 22.77
CA ASP A 251 -16.50 -8.23 23.37
C ASP A 251 -15.24 -8.76 22.64
N VAL A 252 -14.28 -7.88 22.39
CA VAL A 252 -12.98 -8.23 21.78
C VAL A 252 -11.85 -7.81 22.71
N LYS A 253 -10.83 -8.67 22.83
CA LYS A 253 -9.68 -8.46 23.70
C LYS A 253 -8.46 -8.10 22.88
N ASN A 254 -7.54 -7.36 23.51
CA ASN A 254 -6.25 -6.98 22.93
C ASN A 254 -6.41 -6.37 21.54
N ALA A 255 -7.39 -5.47 21.40
CA ALA A 255 -7.64 -4.74 20.17
C ALA A 255 -6.51 -3.74 19.95
N GLU A 256 -5.96 -3.73 18.75
CA GLU A 256 -4.96 -2.79 18.26
C GLU A 256 -5.50 -2.12 17.01
N LEU A 257 -5.35 -0.80 16.94
CA LEU A 257 -5.65 -0.02 15.76
C LEU A 257 -4.38 0.09 14.91
N TYR A 258 -4.47 -0.28 13.64
CA TYR A 258 -3.41 -0.06 12.65
C TYR A 258 -3.83 1.07 11.72
N TYR A 259 -2.89 1.98 11.43
CA TYR A 259 -3.12 3.20 10.67
C TYR A 259 -1.99 3.43 9.66
N ILE A 260 -2.33 3.49 8.38
CA ILE A 260 -1.37 3.72 7.29
C ILE A 260 -1.73 5.03 6.60
N THR A 261 -0.81 5.99 6.59
CA THR A 261 -1.04 7.33 6.02
C THR A 261 0.15 7.80 5.20
N THR A 262 -0.13 8.51 4.10
CA THR A 262 0.85 9.22 3.26
C THR A 262 0.18 10.43 2.65
N GLY A 263 0.83 11.60 2.73
CA GLY A 263 0.37 12.84 2.10
C GLY A 263 0.90 12.97 0.68
N HIS A 264 0.10 13.54 -0.22
CA HIS A 264 0.36 13.63 -1.65
C HIS A 264 0.00 15.00 -2.20
N GLY A 265 0.62 15.38 -3.31
CA GLY A 265 0.44 16.67 -3.96
C GLY A 265 1.78 17.21 -4.45
N GLY A 266 2.33 16.61 -5.51
CA GLY A 266 3.73 16.79 -5.96
C GLY A 266 4.10 18.18 -6.51
N HIS A 267 3.29 19.20 -6.28
CA HIS A 267 3.63 20.59 -6.58
C HIS A 267 4.31 21.26 -5.38
N SER A 268 5.02 22.35 -5.62
CA SER A 268 5.65 23.12 -4.54
C SER A 268 4.61 23.59 -3.52
N GLY A 269 4.79 23.22 -2.25
CA GLY A 269 3.89 23.56 -1.15
C GLY A 269 2.67 22.63 -1.00
N GLY A 270 2.54 21.59 -1.83
CA GLY A 270 1.51 20.59 -1.65
C GLY A 270 1.76 19.66 -0.47
N ASP A 271 0.72 18.91 -0.07
CA ASP A 271 0.69 18.07 1.15
C ASP A 271 1.77 16.96 1.16
N GLU A 272 2.36 16.65 0.01
CA GLU A 272 3.53 15.77 -0.10
C GLU A 272 4.76 16.35 0.62
N PHE A 273 4.93 17.67 0.59
CA PHE A 273 6.16 18.38 1.00
C PHE A 273 5.96 19.30 2.22
N ILE A 274 4.85 19.19 2.95
CA ILE A 274 4.61 19.96 4.17
C ILE A 274 4.17 19.08 5.34
N LYS A 275 4.56 19.48 6.55
CA LYS A 275 4.27 18.75 7.79
C LYS A 275 2.82 18.98 8.25
N ILE A 276 1.95 18.00 8.01
CA ILE A 276 0.55 18.03 8.45
C ILE A 276 0.30 16.96 9.51
N LYS A 277 -0.21 17.39 10.68
CA LYS A 277 -0.53 16.49 11.79
C LYS A 277 -1.78 15.66 11.48
N ASN A 278 -1.68 14.35 11.68
CA ASN A 278 -2.79 13.41 11.60
C ASN A 278 -3.22 13.07 13.04
N SER A 279 -4.51 13.24 13.33
CA SER A 279 -5.10 12.86 14.63
C SER A 279 -6.19 11.82 14.41
N VAL A 280 -6.12 10.71 15.14
CA VAL A 280 -7.13 9.65 15.10
C VAL A 280 -7.79 9.52 16.46
N PHE A 281 -9.11 9.50 16.46
CA PHE A 281 -9.95 9.34 17.64
C PHE A 281 -10.70 8.01 17.54
N PHE A 282 -10.76 7.28 18.65
CA PHE A 282 -11.56 6.08 18.80
C PHE A 282 -12.48 6.26 20.01
N ASN A 283 -13.80 6.16 19.81
CA ASN A 283 -14.81 6.52 20.80
C ASN A 283 -14.55 7.90 21.43
N SER A 284 -14.29 8.91 20.59
CA SER A 284 -13.96 10.29 20.99
C SER A 284 -12.66 10.48 21.78
N LYS A 285 -11.94 9.40 22.12
CA LYS A 285 -10.60 9.47 22.72
C LYS A 285 -9.55 9.56 21.62
N LYS A 286 -8.66 10.56 21.67
CA LYS A 286 -7.51 10.65 20.77
C LYS A 286 -6.53 9.50 21.07
N VAL A 287 -6.24 8.67 20.08
CA VAL A 287 -5.39 7.47 20.20
C VAL A 287 -4.13 7.54 19.35
N ILE A 288 -4.13 8.31 18.26
CA ILE A 288 -2.96 8.63 17.44
C ILE A 288 -2.92 10.15 17.26
N ASP A 289 -1.74 10.75 17.41
CA ASP A 289 -1.53 12.19 17.19
C ASP A 289 -0.06 12.46 16.83
N PHE A 290 0.23 12.52 15.53
CA PHE A 290 1.61 12.64 15.04
C PHE A 290 1.67 13.36 13.70
N ILE A 291 2.88 13.79 13.31
CA ILE A 291 3.15 14.33 11.98
C ILE A 291 3.77 13.20 11.15
N PRO A 292 3.03 12.56 10.23
CA PRO A 292 3.58 11.60 9.28
C PRO A 292 4.64 12.27 8.40
N TRP A 293 5.93 12.03 8.69
CA TRP A 293 7.03 12.71 8.03
C TRP A 293 8.31 11.89 7.98
N ARG A 294 9.06 12.02 6.88
CA ARG A 294 10.38 11.41 6.71
C ARG A 294 11.40 12.45 6.26
N ASP A 295 12.53 12.49 6.96
CA ASP A 295 13.67 13.37 6.68
C ASP A 295 14.91 12.59 6.19
N ASP A 296 14.73 11.32 5.80
CA ASP A 296 15.81 10.40 5.42
C ASP A 296 15.77 9.97 3.94
N CYS A 297 15.03 10.69 3.09
CA CYS A 297 14.80 10.28 1.70
C CYS A 297 16.07 10.24 0.84
N ALA A 298 17.10 11.04 1.16
CA ALA A 298 18.41 10.94 0.52
C ALA A 298 19.05 9.54 0.63
N ALA A 299 18.71 8.74 1.65
CA ALA A 299 19.18 7.36 1.78
C ALA A 299 18.68 6.43 0.65
N PHE A 300 17.61 6.84 -0.05
CA PHE A 300 17.02 6.11 -1.17
C PHE A 300 17.56 6.56 -2.52
N ARG A 301 18.52 7.51 -2.58
CA ARG A 301 19.02 8.10 -3.82
C ARG A 301 19.39 7.07 -4.89
N ARG A 302 20.07 5.98 -4.51
CA ARG A 302 20.54 4.92 -5.41
C ARG A 302 19.44 4.13 -6.15
N PHE A 303 18.19 4.24 -5.70
CA PHE A 303 17.04 3.63 -6.36
C PHE A 303 16.39 4.54 -7.40
N ASN A 304 16.81 5.80 -7.52
CA ASN A 304 16.05 6.85 -8.22
C ASN A 304 16.79 7.42 -9.44
N PRO A 305 17.16 6.62 -10.46
CA PRO A 305 17.94 7.08 -11.61
C PRO A 305 17.26 8.23 -12.39
N SER A 306 15.93 8.22 -12.55
CA SER A 306 15.21 9.23 -13.33
C SER A 306 14.65 10.40 -12.52
N SER A 307 15.03 10.54 -11.24
CA SER A 307 14.59 11.68 -10.42
C SER A 307 15.06 12.99 -11.04
N GLY A 308 14.18 14.00 -11.06
CA GLY A 308 14.57 15.38 -11.36
C GLY A 308 15.64 15.88 -10.39
N VAL A 309 16.54 16.75 -10.88
CA VAL A 309 17.67 17.30 -10.11
C VAL A 309 17.74 18.81 -10.32
N TRP A 310 17.88 19.56 -9.22
CA TRP A 310 18.20 20.99 -9.22
C TRP A 310 19.59 21.20 -8.63
N THR A 311 20.17 22.39 -8.84
CA THR A 311 21.36 22.83 -8.12
C THR A 311 21.02 23.94 -7.12
N ARG A 312 21.70 23.94 -5.99
CA ARG A 312 21.59 24.95 -4.93
C ARG A 312 22.98 25.47 -4.59
N LYS A 313 23.12 26.79 -4.48
CA LYS A 313 24.35 27.40 -3.94
C LYS A 313 24.43 27.12 -2.45
N ASP A 314 25.57 26.65 -1.99
CA ASP A 314 25.88 26.44 -0.58
C ASP A 314 27.36 26.74 -0.28
N THR A 315 27.77 26.66 0.98
CA THR A 315 29.15 26.77 1.43
C THR A 315 29.53 25.55 2.26
N ALA A 316 30.47 24.76 1.75
CA ALA A 316 30.97 23.57 2.43
C ALA A 316 32.41 23.75 2.90
N PHE A 317 32.81 22.96 3.90
CA PHE A 317 34.22 22.76 4.20
C PHE A 317 34.83 21.77 3.21
N ALA A 318 35.98 22.11 2.62
CA ALA A 318 36.74 21.25 1.73
C ALA A 318 38.24 21.35 2.04
N TYR A 319 39.01 20.36 1.60
CA TYR A 319 40.47 20.42 1.67
C TYR A 319 41.03 21.06 0.40
N ASN A 320 41.96 22.01 0.57
CA ASN A 320 42.73 22.57 -0.55
C ASN A 320 43.92 21.65 -0.91
N GLU A 321 44.74 22.07 -1.88
CA GLU A 321 45.94 21.34 -2.32
C GLU A 321 47.00 21.17 -1.20
N ASN A 322 46.94 22.00 -0.15
CA ASN A 322 47.83 21.93 1.01
C ASN A 322 47.24 21.10 2.17
N TYR A 323 46.14 20.36 1.95
CA TYR A 323 45.42 19.59 2.98
C TYR A 323 44.86 20.45 4.14
N GLU A 324 44.59 21.72 3.90
CA GLU A 324 43.99 22.62 4.88
C GLU A 324 42.47 22.67 4.69
N ARG A 325 41.73 22.69 5.81
CA ARG A 325 40.28 22.81 5.80
C ARG A 325 39.86 24.25 5.54
N VAL A 326 39.28 24.51 4.37
CA VAL A 326 38.80 25.83 3.94
C VAL A 326 37.30 25.85 3.69
N LYS A 327 36.66 27.01 3.82
CA LYS A 327 35.27 27.20 3.37
C LYS A 327 35.28 27.47 1.86
N LYS A 328 34.45 26.77 1.10
CA LYS A 328 34.35 26.90 -0.36
C LYS A 328 32.89 27.00 -0.77
N ALA A 329 32.57 27.96 -1.64
CA ALA A 329 31.28 28.02 -2.30
C ALA A 329 31.13 26.81 -3.24
N VAL A 330 30.00 26.13 -3.15
CA VAL A 330 29.67 24.95 -3.95
C VAL A 330 28.29 25.12 -4.58
N GLU A 331 28.08 24.49 -5.73
CA GLU A 331 26.74 24.24 -6.26
C GLU A 331 26.42 22.76 -6.06
N GLU A 332 25.57 22.47 -5.08
CA GLU A 332 25.20 21.12 -4.70
C GLU A 332 23.95 20.66 -5.44
N ARG A 333 23.89 19.37 -5.79
CA ARG A 333 22.71 18.75 -6.41
C ARG A 333 21.67 18.46 -5.32
N LEU A 334 20.42 18.75 -5.62
CA LEU A 334 19.27 18.32 -4.83
C LEU A 334 18.32 17.58 -5.76
N ALA A 335 18.20 16.26 -5.59
CA ALA A 335 17.24 15.48 -6.36
C ALA A 335 15.84 15.55 -5.72
N SER A 336 14.79 15.45 -6.53
CA SER A 336 13.42 15.31 -6.02
C SER A 336 13.30 14.13 -5.04
N SER A 337 13.98 13.00 -5.32
CA SER A 337 14.03 11.84 -4.43
C SER A 337 14.64 12.11 -3.05
N ASP A 338 15.41 13.20 -2.90
CA ASP A 338 16.11 13.51 -1.65
C ASP A 338 15.24 14.35 -0.70
N LEU A 339 14.17 14.97 -1.23
CA LEU A 339 13.27 15.83 -0.46
C LEU A 339 12.52 15.03 0.61
N SER A 340 12.52 15.57 1.82
CA SER A 340 11.66 15.13 2.91
C SER A 340 10.18 15.19 2.52
N ARG A 341 9.38 14.24 3.01
CA ARG A 341 8.01 14.03 2.56
C ARG A 341 7.09 13.53 3.65
N SER A 342 5.79 13.62 3.40
CA SER A 342 4.71 13.17 4.28
C SER A 342 4.61 11.64 4.41
N ASN A 343 5.56 11.05 5.15
CA ASN A 343 5.66 9.64 5.58
C ASN A 343 6.10 8.61 4.53
N TRP A 344 6.71 9.07 3.44
CA TRP A 344 7.26 8.19 2.42
C TRP A 344 8.44 8.82 1.72
N CYS A 345 9.24 8.00 1.06
CA CYS A 345 10.27 8.43 0.12
C CYS A 345 10.12 7.63 -1.18
N PRO A 346 10.50 8.17 -2.35
CA PRO A 346 10.54 7.41 -3.60
C PRO A 346 11.42 6.15 -3.45
N GLY A 347 10.79 4.96 -3.45
CA GLY A 347 11.45 3.69 -3.16
C GLY A 347 11.21 3.12 -1.75
N SER A 348 10.36 3.73 -0.93
CA SER A 348 10.04 3.23 0.41
C SER A 348 8.72 2.44 0.49
N ALA A 349 8.65 1.48 1.40
CA ALA A 349 7.40 0.96 1.96
C ALA A 349 6.99 1.80 3.18
N VAL A 350 5.70 1.75 3.53
CA VAL A 350 5.13 2.45 4.69
C VAL A 350 4.76 1.42 5.76
N VAL A 351 5.40 1.53 6.92
CA VAL A 351 5.05 0.73 8.10
C VAL A 351 3.82 1.35 8.77
N PRO A 352 2.79 0.56 9.13
CA PRO A 352 1.63 1.09 9.85
C PRO A 352 2.03 1.63 11.22
N GLU A 353 1.49 2.78 11.60
CA GLU A 353 1.40 3.17 13.01
C GLU A 353 0.39 2.26 13.70
N ASN A 354 0.69 1.82 14.92
CA ASN A 354 -0.27 1.05 15.70
C ASN A 354 -0.41 1.53 17.14
N VAL A 355 -1.58 1.30 17.72
CA VAL A 355 -1.87 1.65 19.11
C VAL A 355 -2.82 0.64 19.74
N SER A 356 -2.54 0.26 20.98
CA SER A 356 -3.43 -0.61 21.76
C SER A 356 -4.68 0.15 22.21
N LEU A 357 -5.84 -0.44 21.91
CA LEU A 357 -7.16 -0.02 22.40
C LEU A 357 -7.62 -0.87 23.59
N GLY A 358 -6.91 -1.94 23.94
CA GLY A 358 -7.23 -2.83 25.04
C GLY A 358 -8.46 -3.71 24.76
N THR A 359 -9.38 -3.79 25.73
CA THR A 359 -10.63 -4.54 25.57
C THR A 359 -11.73 -3.61 25.06
N LEU A 360 -12.38 -3.96 23.96
CA LEU A 360 -13.55 -3.26 23.45
C LEU A 360 -14.81 -4.07 23.73
N LYS A 361 -15.88 -3.39 24.13
CA LYS A 361 -17.16 -4.03 24.45
C LYS A 361 -17.95 -4.34 23.19
N LYS A 362 -18.85 -5.33 23.28
CA LYS A 362 -19.89 -5.52 22.28
C LYS A 362 -20.68 -4.21 22.11
N GLY A 363 -20.99 -3.85 20.87
CA GLY A 363 -21.80 -2.69 20.56
C GLY A 363 -21.16 -1.72 19.58
N LYS A 364 -21.66 -0.50 19.57
CA LYS A 364 -21.25 0.56 18.63
C LYS A 364 -19.94 1.20 19.08
N HIS A 365 -19.03 1.37 18.13
CA HIS A 365 -17.79 2.12 18.27
C HIS A 365 -17.62 3.06 17.09
N THR A 366 -16.85 4.13 17.28
CA THR A 366 -16.62 5.13 16.24
C THR A 366 -15.13 5.39 16.10
N ILE A 367 -14.65 5.43 14.86
CA ILE A 367 -13.35 6.00 14.50
C ILE A 367 -13.56 7.34 13.79
N GLU A 368 -12.74 8.32 14.12
CA GLU A 368 -12.65 9.60 13.42
C GLU A 368 -11.19 9.91 13.09
N ILE A 369 -10.92 10.21 11.82
CA ILE A 369 -9.59 10.61 11.34
C ILE A 369 -9.67 12.07 10.91
N VAL A 370 -8.82 12.90 11.53
CA VAL A 370 -8.73 14.34 11.30
C VAL A 370 -7.36 14.64 10.74
N ILE A 371 -7.35 15.20 9.54
CA ILE A 371 -6.16 15.71 8.86
C ILE A 371 -6.53 17.09 8.33
N PRO A 372 -5.92 18.18 8.80
CA PRO A 372 -6.16 19.51 8.25
C PRO A 372 -5.41 19.67 6.92
N ALA A 373 -5.82 18.91 5.90
CA ALA A 373 -5.19 18.86 4.58
C ALA A 373 -5.40 20.18 3.81
N THR A 374 -4.49 20.47 2.88
CA THR A 374 -4.57 21.70 2.07
C THR A 374 -5.63 21.55 0.97
N ALA A 375 -6.48 22.56 0.79
CA ALA A 375 -7.46 22.57 -0.28
C ALA A 375 -6.79 22.69 -1.66
N ASN A 376 -7.39 22.06 -2.67
CA ASN A 376 -6.93 22.13 -4.05
C ASN A 376 -7.41 23.39 -4.76
N THR A 377 -6.52 24.00 -5.54
CA THR A 377 -6.84 25.06 -6.50
C THR A 377 -6.33 24.66 -7.90
N GLY A 378 -7.13 24.89 -8.94
CA GLY A 378 -6.74 24.56 -10.32
C GLY A 378 -6.46 23.06 -10.51
N ASP A 379 -5.25 22.73 -10.96
CA ASP A 379 -4.76 21.39 -11.25
C ASP A 379 -4.03 20.72 -10.06
N GLN A 380 -4.01 21.37 -8.90
CA GLN A 380 -3.44 20.80 -7.68
C GLN A 380 -4.17 19.52 -7.27
N GLN A 381 -3.40 18.54 -6.79
CA GLN A 381 -3.90 17.24 -6.35
C GLN A 381 -3.41 16.90 -4.95
N ASN A 382 -3.55 17.83 -4.00
CA ASN A 382 -3.41 17.54 -2.57
C ASN A 382 -4.42 16.48 -2.16
N HIS A 383 -3.93 15.39 -1.57
CA HIS A 383 -4.77 14.31 -1.07
C HIS A 383 -4.03 13.43 -0.06
N TRP A 384 -4.79 12.63 0.69
CA TRP A 384 -4.23 11.71 1.67
C TRP A 384 -4.72 10.29 1.44
N LEU A 385 -3.77 9.40 1.16
CA LEU A 385 -4.04 7.97 1.15
C LEU A 385 -4.01 7.50 2.60
N VAL A 386 -5.12 6.95 3.08
CA VAL A 386 -5.32 6.56 4.48
C VAL A 386 -6.03 5.23 4.52
N SER A 387 -5.49 4.27 5.25
CA SER A 387 -6.19 3.03 5.57
C SER A 387 -6.08 2.72 7.05
N SER A 388 -7.08 2.01 7.56
CA SER A 388 -7.09 1.57 8.94
C SER A 388 -7.91 0.30 9.13
N TYR A 389 -7.45 -0.54 10.04
CA TYR A 389 -8.10 -1.78 10.45
C TYR A 389 -7.82 -2.05 11.94
N LEU A 390 -8.71 -2.79 12.58
CA LEU A 390 -8.46 -3.34 13.92
C LEU A 390 -7.90 -4.75 13.81
N VAL A 391 -6.98 -5.08 14.69
CA VAL A 391 -6.53 -6.46 14.94
C VAL A 391 -6.88 -6.79 16.38
N SER A 392 -7.48 -7.96 16.62
CA SER A 392 -7.84 -8.40 17.97
C SER A 392 -7.67 -9.91 18.12
N ASP A 393 -7.77 -10.41 19.35
CA ASP A 393 -7.80 -11.86 19.57
C ASP A 393 -9.09 -12.48 18.99
N LYS A 394 -8.97 -13.71 18.47
CA LYS A 394 -10.06 -14.44 17.83
C LYS A 394 -11.25 -14.74 18.74
#